data_AF-A0A9P1GHY6-F1
#
_entry.id   AF-A0A9P1GHY6-F1
#
_cell.length_a   1.000
_cell.length_b   1.000
_cell.length_c   1.000
_cell.angle_alpha   90.00
_cell.angle_beta   90.00
_cell.angle_gamma   90.00
#
_symmetry.space_group_name_H-M   'P 1'
#
loop_
_entity.id
_entity.type
_entity.pdbx_description
1 polymer ?
#
loop_
_entity_poly.entity_id
_entity_poly.type
_entity_poly.pdbx_seq_one_letter_code
_entity_poly.pdbx_strand_id
1 'polypeptide(L)'
;MEGGTMLISDRGNPAHLDMAKMLQSKNVRQYFVLGGDGTHKGAMQTFDCTMEIDHECAVVGVPKTIDNDVPMIDQTFGFDTACTEATKAVNSAYVEAKGNANCIGLVKLMGRHCGFIAMNAALAARDVDICLIPEMNIDLEKVLKHVEHLMRTKGHCVMVVAEGCGDTLIQSSGEKDAGGNKILADVGPWLKDTITARFKTLGLPLTIKYIDPTYMIRSVAANSYDSTYCSVLGQMAVHGAMAGYSGIT
;
A
#
# COMPACT_ATOMS: atom_id res chain seq x y z
N MET A 1 -2.60 1.68 -21.83
CA MET A 1 -1.48 1.85 -20.89
C MET A 1 -1.31 0.54 -20.15
N GLU A 2 -0.08 0.11 -19.93
CA GLU A 2 0.23 -1.08 -19.14
C GLU A 2 0.46 -0.69 -17.68
N GLY A 3 0.26 -1.63 -16.75
CA GLY A 3 0.65 -1.45 -15.36
C GLY A 3 2.16 -1.69 -15.15
N GLY A 4 2.66 -1.35 -13.97
CA GLY A 4 4.08 -1.46 -13.64
C GLY A 4 4.91 -0.33 -14.26
N THR A 5 6.19 -0.62 -14.54
CA THR A 5 7.14 0.37 -15.05
C THR A 5 8.02 -0.25 -16.14
N MET A 6 8.21 0.49 -17.24
CA MET A 6 9.18 0.12 -18.28
C MET A 6 10.63 0.29 -17.82
N LEU A 7 10.85 1.15 -16.81
CA LEU A 7 12.13 1.35 -16.15
C LEU A 7 12.19 0.38 -14.97
N ILE A 8 13.19 -0.51 -14.93
CA ILE A 8 13.32 -1.50 -13.85
C ILE A 8 13.37 -0.77 -12.49
N SER A 9 12.58 -1.25 -11.52
CA SER A 9 12.60 -0.75 -10.14
C SER A 9 13.42 -1.69 -9.27
N ASP A 10 14.23 -1.12 -8.37
CA ASP A 10 15.01 -1.86 -7.38
C ASP A 10 14.86 -1.24 -5.98
N ARG A 11 15.28 -1.97 -4.95
CA ARG A 11 15.32 -1.51 -3.55
C ARG A 11 16.76 -1.22 -3.12
N GLY A 12 16.93 -0.06 -2.49
CA GLY A 12 18.24 0.43 -2.06
C GLY A 12 18.82 1.42 -3.07
N ASN A 13 19.73 2.27 -2.58
CA ASN A 13 20.38 3.28 -3.39
C ASN A 13 21.89 3.00 -3.45
N PRO A 14 22.54 3.16 -4.61
CA PRO A 14 24.00 3.34 -4.68
C PRO A 14 24.43 4.57 -3.87
N ALA A 15 25.74 4.78 -3.73
CA ALA A 15 26.25 6.01 -3.13
C ALA A 15 25.76 7.24 -3.93
N HIS A 16 25.17 8.22 -3.25
CA HIS A 16 24.57 9.40 -3.86
C HIS A 16 25.58 10.25 -4.65
N LEU A 17 26.84 10.29 -4.20
CA LEU A 17 27.93 10.93 -4.92
C LEU A 17 28.21 10.26 -6.28
N ASP A 18 28.15 8.93 -6.35
CA ASP A 18 28.36 8.20 -7.60
C ASP A 18 27.19 8.44 -8.57
N MET A 19 25.96 8.54 -8.04
CA MET A 19 24.80 8.93 -8.83
C MET A 19 24.96 10.36 -9.39
N ALA A 20 25.38 11.32 -8.59
CA ALA A 20 25.65 12.69 -9.03
C ALA A 20 26.72 12.75 -10.13
N LYS A 21 27.85 12.04 -9.95
CA LYS A 21 28.90 11.92 -10.98
C LYS A 21 28.39 11.27 -12.26
N MET A 22 27.53 10.26 -12.16
CA MET A 22 26.90 9.63 -13.32
C MET A 22 25.99 10.61 -14.07
N LEU A 23 25.17 11.40 -13.37
CA LEU A 23 24.36 12.46 -13.96
C LEU A 23 25.23 13.49 -14.69
N GLN A 24 26.34 13.91 -14.08
CA GLN A 24 27.30 14.83 -14.69
C GLN A 24 27.94 14.24 -15.95
N SER A 25 28.44 12.99 -15.88
CA SER A 25 29.09 12.31 -17.01
C SER A 25 28.17 12.13 -18.22
N LYS A 26 26.85 12.02 -17.98
CA LYS A 26 25.82 11.92 -19.01
C LYS A 26 25.22 13.27 -19.40
N ASN A 27 25.71 14.37 -18.83
CA ASN A 27 25.18 15.73 -19.00
C ASN A 27 23.66 15.82 -18.76
N VAL A 28 23.16 15.10 -17.75
CA VAL A 28 21.76 15.15 -17.34
C VAL A 28 21.54 16.41 -16.52
N ARG A 29 20.63 17.27 -16.98
CA ARG A 29 20.30 18.56 -16.33
C ARG A 29 18.99 18.54 -15.54
N GLN A 30 18.19 17.49 -15.73
CA GLN A 30 16.92 17.29 -15.03
C GLN A 30 16.79 15.82 -14.67
N TYR A 31 16.63 15.54 -13.39
CA TYR A 31 16.52 14.22 -12.82
C TYR A 31 15.20 14.09 -12.07
N PHE A 32 14.28 13.35 -12.65
CA PHE A 32 12.96 13.08 -12.07
C PHE A 32 12.98 11.77 -11.30
N VAL A 33 12.52 11.81 -10.06
CA VAL A 33 12.57 10.66 -9.14
C VAL A 33 11.15 10.30 -8.72
N LEU A 34 10.69 9.11 -9.12
CA LEU A 34 9.37 8.60 -8.78
C LEU A 34 9.50 7.55 -7.68
N GLY A 35 8.95 7.79 -6.50
CA GLY A 35 9.09 6.84 -5.41
C GLY A 35 8.37 7.21 -4.12
N GLY A 36 8.56 6.41 -3.07
CA GLY A 36 8.05 6.70 -1.74
C GLY A 36 9.09 7.43 -0.89
N ASP A 37 8.85 7.54 0.41
CA ASP A 37 9.69 8.27 1.38
C ASP A 37 11.20 8.00 1.25
N GLY A 38 11.59 6.72 1.15
CA GLY A 38 13.01 6.35 1.01
C GLY A 38 13.63 6.88 -0.27
N THR A 39 12.86 6.93 -1.35
CA THR A 39 13.30 7.47 -2.63
C THR A 39 13.40 8.99 -2.59
N HIS A 40 12.46 9.70 -1.97
CA HIS A 40 12.53 11.16 -1.82
C HIS A 40 13.68 11.60 -0.91
N LYS A 41 13.97 10.86 0.16
CA LYS A 41 15.17 11.07 0.99
C LYS A 41 16.44 10.91 0.14
N GLY A 42 16.49 9.86 -0.68
CA GLY A 42 17.61 9.64 -1.60
C GLY A 42 17.74 10.72 -2.68
N ALA A 43 16.62 11.27 -3.16
CA ALA A 43 16.62 12.37 -4.11
C ALA A 43 17.27 13.63 -3.52
N MET A 44 16.95 13.95 -2.26
CA MET A 44 17.57 15.07 -1.55
C MET A 44 19.08 14.87 -1.37
N GLN A 45 19.51 13.67 -0.98
CA GLN A 45 20.94 13.34 -0.86
C GLN A 45 21.68 13.43 -2.21
N THR A 46 21.05 12.97 -3.29
CA THR A 46 21.61 13.14 -4.63
C THR A 46 21.69 14.61 -5.03
N PHE A 47 20.67 15.41 -4.71
CA PHE A 47 20.68 16.85 -4.96
C PHE A 47 21.84 17.55 -4.23
N ASP A 48 22.04 17.26 -2.94
CA ASP A 48 23.17 17.81 -2.18
C ASP A 48 24.51 17.45 -2.85
N CYS A 49 24.69 16.19 -3.25
CA CYS A 49 25.89 15.76 -3.98
C CYS A 49 26.06 16.44 -5.35
N THR A 50 24.98 16.78 -6.07
CA THR A 50 25.10 17.54 -7.34
C THR A 50 25.63 18.96 -7.10
N MET A 51 25.24 19.58 -5.99
CA MET A 51 25.75 20.89 -5.58
C MET A 51 27.22 20.82 -5.16
N GLU A 52 27.62 19.77 -4.44
CA GLU A 52 29.02 19.55 -4.04
C GLU A 52 29.99 19.43 -5.22
N ILE A 53 29.55 18.85 -6.34
CA ILE A 53 30.38 18.66 -7.54
C ILE A 53 30.18 19.74 -8.62
N ASP A 54 29.50 20.85 -8.27
CA ASP A 54 29.20 21.98 -9.15
C ASP A 54 28.53 21.55 -10.47
N HIS A 55 27.58 20.61 -10.39
CA HIS A 55 26.80 20.13 -11.54
C HIS A 55 25.38 20.68 -11.47
N GLU A 56 25.03 21.58 -12.37
CA GLU A 56 23.68 22.14 -12.42
C GLU A 56 22.70 21.07 -12.95
N CYS A 57 22.00 20.43 -12.01
CA CYS A 57 20.96 19.44 -12.28
C CYS A 57 19.76 19.68 -11.38
N ALA A 58 18.59 19.92 -11.99
CA ALA A 58 17.34 19.99 -11.24
C ALA A 58 16.92 18.58 -10.81
N VAL A 59 16.79 18.35 -9.51
CA VAL A 59 16.30 17.09 -8.94
C VAL A 59 14.87 17.30 -8.48
N VAL A 60 13.92 16.59 -9.10
CA VAL A 60 12.48 16.76 -8.84
C VAL A 60 11.86 15.42 -8.45
N GLY A 61 11.22 15.39 -7.30
CA GLY A 61 10.48 14.24 -6.81
C GLY A 61 9.05 14.20 -7.36
N VAL A 62 8.52 13.00 -7.60
CA VAL A 62 7.10 12.76 -7.89
C VAL A 62 6.60 11.68 -6.92
N PRO A 63 5.72 12.03 -5.98
CA PRO A 63 5.38 11.17 -4.84
C PRO A 63 4.55 9.97 -5.27
N LYS A 64 5.14 8.78 -5.16
CA LYS A 64 4.54 7.49 -5.48
C LYS A 64 4.34 6.64 -4.23
N THR A 65 3.13 6.65 -3.74
CA THR A 65 2.60 5.67 -2.79
C THR A 65 1.17 5.35 -3.16
N ILE A 66 0.76 4.08 -3.04
CA ILE A 66 -0.65 3.72 -3.18
C ILE A 66 -1.38 3.79 -1.84
N ASP A 67 -0.64 3.90 -0.72
CA ASP A 67 -1.24 3.95 0.62
C ASP A 67 -1.85 5.33 0.92
N ASN A 68 -1.54 6.35 0.11
CA ASN A 68 -1.95 7.76 0.28
C ASN A 68 -1.51 8.38 1.61
N ASP A 69 -0.27 8.09 2.01
CA ASP A 69 0.32 8.45 3.29
C ASP A 69 1.34 9.62 3.23
N VAL A 70 1.30 10.42 2.16
CA VAL A 70 2.19 11.58 2.03
C VAL A 70 1.56 12.81 2.68
N PRO A 71 2.20 13.43 3.68
CA PRO A 71 1.70 14.67 4.28
C PRO A 71 1.59 15.80 3.25
N MET A 72 0.67 16.74 3.48
CA MET A 72 0.48 17.97 2.69
C MET A 72 -0.11 17.79 1.28
N ILE A 73 -0.26 16.57 0.78
CA ILE A 73 -1.02 16.29 -0.44
C ILE A 73 -2.26 15.45 -0.12
N ASP A 74 -3.40 15.79 -0.73
CA ASP A 74 -4.65 15.08 -0.46
C ASP A 74 -4.66 13.68 -1.09
N GLN A 75 -3.97 13.52 -2.23
CA GLN A 75 -4.00 12.29 -3.01
C GLN A 75 -2.69 12.01 -3.74
N THR A 76 -2.22 10.77 -3.65
CA THR A 76 -1.10 10.23 -4.43
C THR A 76 -1.61 9.41 -5.61
N PHE A 77 -0.81 9.34 -6.68
CA PHE A 77 -1.23 8.61 -7.86
C PHE A 77 -1.20 7.09 -7.65
N GLY A 78 -2.19 6.41 -8.21
CA GLY A 78 -2.39 4.96 -8.06
C GLY A 78 -3.29 4.59 -6.87
N PHE A 79 -3.59 5.52 -5.95
CA PHE A 79 -4.49 5.28 -4.83
C PHE A 79 -5.93 4.98 -5.28
N ASP A 80 -6.45 5.71 -6.26
CA ASP A 80 -7.83 5.56 -6.73
C ASP A 80 -8.03 4.21 -7.43
N THR A 81 -7.07 3.85 -8.29
CA THR A 81 -7.01 2.53 -8.93
C THR A 81 -6.87 1.44 -7.88
N ALA A 82 -6.04 1.64 -6.85
CA ALA A 82 -5.88 0.67 -5.79
C ALA A 82 -7.18 0.44 -5.00
N CYS A 83 -7.92 1.49 -4.67
CA CYS A 83 -9.24 1.40 -4.04
C CYS A 83 -10.25 0.68 -4.93
N THR A 84 -10.23 0.97 -6.24
CA THR A 84 -11.09 0.32 -7.23
C THR A 84 -10.85 -1.20 -7.28
N GLU A 85 -9.60 -1.64 -7.38
CA GLU A 85 -9.26 -3.07 -7.42
C GLU A 85 -9.47 -3.76 -6.07
N ALA A 86 -9.16 -3.09 -4.95
CA ALA A 86 -9.44 -3.59 -3.62
C ALA A 86 -10.94 -3.86 -3.42
N THR A 87 -11.79 -2.95 -3.86
CA THR A 87 -13.25 -3.10 -3.80
C THR A 87 -13.73 -4.34 -4.57
N LYS A 88 -13.14 -4.65 -5.73
CA LYS A 88 -13.45 -5.87 -6.48
C LYS A 88 -13.10 -7.13 -5.68
N ALA A 89 -11.93 -7.17 -5.05
CA ALA A 89 -11.52 -8.29 -4.21
C ALA A 89 -12.45 -8.50 -3.01
N VAL A 90 -12.87 -7.40 -2.36
CA VAL A 90 -13.86 -7.43 -1.28
C VAL A 90 -15.21 -7.96 -1.75
N ASN A 91 -15.68 -7.53 -2.93
CA ASN A 91 -16.93 -8.04 -3.51
C ASN A 91 -16.85 -9.55 -3.83
N SER A 92 -15.70 -10.04 -4.32
CA SER A 92 -15.49 -11.48 -4.50
C SER A 92 -15.54 -12.24 -3.17
N ALA A 93 -14.92 -11.70 -2.11
CA ALA A 93 -15.00 -12.28 -0.78
C ALA A 93 -16.43 -12.31 -0.23
N TYR A 94 -17.22 -11.27 -0.49
CA TYR A 94 -18.64 -11.24 -0.12
C TYR A 94 -19.44 -12.34 -0.80
N VAL A 95 -19.29 -12.50 -2.12
CA VAL A 95 -20.00 -13.55 -2.88
C VAL A 95 -19.64 -14.94 -2.32
N GLU A 96 -18.36 -15.19 -2.05
CA GLU A 96 -17.90 -16.44 -1.45
C GLU A 96 -18.44 -16.65 -0.02
N ALA A 97 -18.40 -15.62 0.82
CA ALA A 97 -18.89 -15.69 2.20
C ALA A 97 -20.39 -15.97 2.25
N LYS A 98 -21.18 -15.29 1.41
CA LYS A 98 -22.63 -15.45 1.35
C LYS A 98 -23.05 -16.77 0.68
N GLY A 99 -22.27 -17.26 -0.28
CA GLY A 99 -22.55 -18.49 -1.01
C GLY A 99 -22.31 -19.77 -0.21
N ASN A 100 -21.55 -19.69 0.89
CA ASN A 100 -21.20 -20.84 1.73
C ASN A 100 -21.70 -20.66 3.17
N ALA A 101 -22.30 -21.70 3.77
CA ALA A 101 -22.77 -21.62 5.15
C ALA A 101 -21.59 -21.52 6.15
N ASN A 102 -21.72 -20.67 7.17
CA ASN A 102 -20.70 -20.41 8.20
C ASN A 102 -19.35 -20.04 7.58
N CYS A 103 -19.38 -19.11 6.63
CA CYS A 103 -18.21 -18.73 5.86
C CYS A 103 -17.74 -17.30 6.15
N ILE A 104 -16.42 -17.14 6.28
CA ILE A 104 -15.76 -15.84 6.38
C ILE A 104 -15.00 -15.57 5.08
N GLY A 105 -15.32 -14.46 4.44
CA GLY A 105 -14.49 -13.87 3.38
C GLY A 105 -13.47 -12.95 4.02
N LEU A 106 -12.21 -13.37 4.08
CA LEU A 106 -11.11 -12.61 4.67
C LEU A 106 -10.24 -12.01 3.56
N VAL A 107 -10.15 -10.68 3.50
CA VAL A 107 -9.36 -9.96 2.51
C VAL A 107 -8.25 -9.18 3.20
N LYS A 108 -7.00 -9.48 2.85
CA LYS A 108 -5.85 -8.65 3.24
C LYS A 108 -5.63 -7.57 2.19
N LEU A 109 -5.61 -6.30 2.60
CA LEU A 109 -5.33 -5.16 1.71
C LEU A 109 -4.03 -4.47 2.09
N MET A 110 -3.48 -3.72 1.14
CA MET A 110 -2.32 -2.86 1.37
C MET A 110 -2.69 -1.71 2.32
N GLY A 111 -1.68 -1.16 2.98
CA GLY A 111 -1.85 -0.21 4.07
C GLY A 111 -0.85 -0.48 5.17
N ARG A 112 0.41 -0.12 4.92
CA ARG A 112 1.54 -0.44 5.82
C ARG A 112 1.49 0.38 7.11
N HIS A 113 1.23 1.67 6.97
CA HIS A 113 1.20 2.64 8.08
C HIS A 113 -0.20 3.21 8.31
N CYS A 114 -1.05 3.18 7.28
CA CYS A 114 -2.42 3.69 7.33
C CYS A 114 -3.41 2.74 6.65
N GLY A 115 -4.68 2.86 7.03
CA GLY A 115 -5.78 2.04 6.54
C GLY A 115 -6.62 2.65 5.43
N PHE A 116 -6.13 3.66 4.70
CA PHE A 116 -6.95 4.39 3.72
C PHE A 116 -7.55 3.48 2.63
N ILE A 117 -6.77 2.59 2.03
CA ILE A 117 -7.27 1.63 1.03
C ILE A 117 -8.31 0.69 1.66
N ALA A 118 -8.02 0.14 2.84
CA ALA A 118 -8.90 -0.79 3.52
C ALA A 118 -10.24 -0.15 3.88
N MET A 119 -10.22 1.07 4.42
CA MET A 119 -11.41 1.81 4.79
C MET A 119 -12.21 2.23 3.55
N ASN A 120 -11.55 2.75 2.52
CA ASN A 120 -12.22 3.15 1.28
C ASN A 120 -12.90 1.95 0.61
N ALA A 121 -12.18 0.83 0.46
CA ALA A 121 -12.73 -0.39 -0.12
C ALA A 121 -13.91 -0.95 0.69
N ALA A 122 -13.82 -0.91 2.02
CA ALA A 122 -14.91 -1.35 2.90
C ALA A 122 -16.18 -0.49 2.73
N LEU A 123 -16.01 0.85 2.69
CA LEU A 123 -17.11 1.78 2.47
C LEU A 123 -17.72 1.64 1.07
N ALA A 124 -16.87 1.48 0.03
CA ALA A 124 -17.30 1.33 -1.35
C ALA A 124 -18.07 0.02 -1.58
N ALA A 125 -17.62 -1.09 -0.97
CA ALA A 125 -18.27 -2.39 -1.09
C ALA A 125 -19.60 -2.49 -0.33
N ARG A 126 -19.78 -1.72 0.76
CA ARG A 126 -20.97 -1.67 1.64
C ARG A 126 -21.32 -2.94 2.42
N ASP A 127 -20.82 -4.10 2.00
CA ASP A 127 -21.10 -5.41 2.61
C ASP A 127 -19.97 -5.91 3.54
N VAL A 128 -19.08 -5.03 4.00
CA VAL A 128 -18.01 -5.38 4.95
C VAL A 128 -18.53 -5.31 6.38
N ASP A 129 -18.39 -6.41 7.12
CA ASP A 129 -18.82 -6.49 8.52
C ASP A 129 -17.73 -6.01 9.49
N ILE A 130 -16.46 -6.28 9.17
CA ILE A 130 -15.32 -5.92 10.01
C ILE A 130 -14.21 -5.34 9.14
N CYS A 131 -13.74 -4.14 9.47
CA CYS A 131 -12.57 -3.51 8.85
C CYS A 131 -11.52 -3.23 9.92
N LEU A 132 -10.33 -3.83 9.79
CA LEU A 132 -9.21 -3.66 10.71
C LEU A 132 -8.13 -2.82 10.03
N ILE A 133 -7.73 -1.73 10.69
CA ILE A 133 -6.72 -0.77 10.19
C ILE A 133 -5.64 -0.52 11.26
N PRO A 134 -4.39 -0.19 10.88
CA PRO A 134 -3.28 -0.04 11.83
C PRO A 134 -3.47 1.09 12.84
N GLU A 135 -4.30 2.09 12.53
CA GLU A 135 -4.60 3.23 13.40
C GLU A 135 -5.49 2.86 14.60
N MET A 136 -6.18 1.71 14.54
CA MET A 136 -7.08 1.28 15.61
C MET A 136 -6.32 0.51 16.70
N ASN A 137 -6.73 0.71 17.95
CA ASN A 137 -6.35 -0.19 19.04
C ASN A 137 -7.18 -1.47 18.97
N ILE A 138 -6.66 -2.50 18.32
CA ILE A 138 -7.40 -3.74 18.01
C ILE A 138 -7.38 -4.69 19.22
N ASP A 139 -8.55 -4.91 19.82
CA ASP A 139 -8.77 -5.94 20.83
C ASP A 139 -9.23 -7.24 20.14
N LEU A 140 -8.31 -8.19 20.01
CA LEU A 140 -8.55 -9.46 19.32
C LEU A 140 -9.72 -10.24 19.92
N GLU A 141 -9.89 -10.26 21.24
CA GLU A 141 -10.98 -10.99 21.88
C GLU A 141 -12.35 -10.38 21.54
N LYS A 142 -12.43 -9.04 21.43
CA LYS A 142 -13.66 -8.38 20.94
C LYS A 142 -13.94 -8.72 19.49
N VAL A 143 -12.93 -8.73 18.63
CA VAL A 143 -13.08 -9.13 17.21
C VAL A 143 -13.59 -10.56 17.11
N LEU A 144 -12.97 -11.51 17.83
CA LEU A 144 -13.39 -12.92 17.82
C LEU A 144 -14.83 -13.10 18.31
N LYS A 145 -15.22 -12.44 19.40
CA LYS A 145 -16.61 -12.47 19.91
C LYS A 145 -17.60 -11.89 18.89
N HIS A 146 -17.23 -10.84 18.18
CA HIS A 146 -18.08 -10.26 17.16
C HIS A 146 -18.24 -11.20 15.95
N VAL A 147 -17.17 -11.87 15.52
CA VAL A 147 -17.23 -12.91 14.48
C VAL A 147 -18.15 -14.06 14.92
N GLU A 148 -18.04 -14.53 16.17
CA GLU A 148 -18.95 -15.55 16.72
C GLU A 148 -20.42 -15.09 16.67
N HIS A 149 -20.69 -13.83 16.98
CA HIS A 149 -22.03 -13.24 16.90
C HIS A 149 -22.56 -13.19 15.45
N LEU A 150 -21.73 -12.76 14.49
CA LEU A 150 -22.09 -12.71 13.07
C LEU A 150 -22.36 -14.11 12.51
N MET A 151 -21.56 -15.10 12.87
CA MET A 151 -21.82 -16.49 12.46
C MET A 151 -23.17 -16.99 12.96
N ARG A 152 -23.58 -16.64 14.19
CA ARG A 152 -24.87 -17.06 14.77
C ARG A 152 -26.08 -16.33 14.18
N THR A 153 -25.92 -15.07 13.79
CA THR A 153 -27.03 -14.20 13.37
C THR A 153 -27.17 -14.06 11.85
N LYS A 154 -26.04 -13.98 11.15
CA LYS A 154 -25.94 -13.75 9.69
C LYS A 154 -25.50 -15.00 8.92
N GLY A 155 -24.79 -15.92 9.59
CA GLY A 155 -24.27 -17.16 8.98
C GLY A 155 -23.06 -16.95 8.04
N HIS A 156 -22.60 -15.72 7.88
CA HIS A 156 -21.41 -15.35 7.13
C HIS A 156 -20.83 -14.02 7.63
N CYS A 157 -19.60 -13.72 7.25
CA CYS A 157 -18.90 -12.49 7.63
C CYS A 157 -17.93 -12.08 6.52
N VAL A 158 -17.86 -10.79 6.21
CA VAL A 158 -16.79 -10.23 5.38
C VAL A 158 -15.86 -9.40 6.25
N MET A 159 -14.59 -9.77 6.25
CA MET A 159 -13.56 -9.13 7.05
C MET A 159 -12.45 -8.60 6.13
N VAL A 160 -12.14 -7.32 6.30
CA VAL A 160 -11.04 -6.64 5.63
C VAL A 160 -9.98 -6.32 6.68
N VAL A 161 -8.72 -6.61 6.37
CA VAL A 161 -7.57 -6.31 7.24
C VAL A 161 -6.46 -5.64 6.44
N ALA A 162 -5.98 -4.50 6.91
CA ALA A 162 -4.78 -3.87 6.36
C ALA A 162 -3.52 -4.62 6.81
N GLU A 163 -2.53 -4.78 5.94
CA GLU A 163 -1.28 -5.48 6.27
C GLU A 163 -0.55 -4.91 7.50
N GLY A 164 -0.64 -3.59 7.72
CA GLY A 164 -0.07 -2.90 8.88
C GLY A 164 -0.62 -3.38 10.23
N CYS A 165 -1.81 -3.99 10.27
CA CYS A 165 -2.34 -4.60 11.49
C CYS A 165 -1.48 -5.76 12.01
N GLY A 166 -0.61 -6.32 11.18
CA GLY A 166 0.38 -7.31 11.59
C GLY A 166 1.24 -6.81 12.73
N ASP A 167 1.74 -5.57 12.66
CA ASP A 167 2.58 -5.01 13.73
C ASP A 167 1.79 -4.75 15.02
N THR A 168 0.50 -4.43 14.91
CA THR A 168 -0.37 -4.17 16.06
C THR A 168 -0.80 -5.46 16.77
N LEU A 169 -1.02 -6.53 16.01
CA LEU A 169 -1.57 -7.81 16.50
C LEU A 169 -0.50 -8.87 16.77
N ILE A 170 0.57 -8.86 15.99
CA ILE A 170 1.63 -9.86 15.97
C ILE A 170 2.92 -9.11 16.18
N GLN A 171 3.43 -9.09 17.42
CA GLN A 171 4.73 -8.47 17.71
C GLN A 171 5.82 -9.12 16.84
N SER A 172 6.15 -8.48 15.71
CA SER A 172 7.06 -8.99 14.68
C SER A 172 8.50 -9.12 15.20
N SER A 173 9.32 -9.94 14.56
CA SER A 173 10.73 -10.20 14.90
C SER A 173 11.67 -8.98 14.81
N GLY A 174 11.24 -7.86 14.21
CA GLY A 174 12.04 -6.64 14.08
C GLY A 174 13.07 -6.66 12.95
N GLU A 175 13.04 -7.69 12.10
CA GLU A 175 13.89 -7.79 10.91
C GLU A 175 13.62 -6.65 9.92
N LYS A 176 14.64 -6.26 9.14
CA LYS A 176 14.57 -5.18 8.15
C LYS A 176 14.85 -5.70 6.75
N ASP A 177 14.17 -5.14 5.75
CA ASP A 177 14.43 -5.39 4.34
C ASP A 177 15.69 -4.63 3.84
N ALA A 178 16.08 -4.88 2.59
CA ALA A 178 17.23 -4.23 1.96
C ALA A 178 17.09 -2.68 1.86
N GLY A 179 15.87 -2.15 1.95
CA GLY A 179 15.59 -0.72 2.01
C GLY A 179 15.58 -0.16 3.44
N GLY A 180 15.91 -0.97 4.44
CA GLY A 180 15.93 -0.58 5.85
C GLY A 180 14.54 -0.56 6.53
N ASN A 181 13.49 -1.00 5.83
CA ASN A 181 12.13 -1.01 6.38
C ASN A 181 11.86 -2.29 7.15
N LYS A 182 11.14 -2.20 8.26
CA LYS A 182 10.77 -3.35 9.08
C LYS A 182 9.92 -4.36 8.28
N ILE A 183 10.18 -5.66 8.39
CA ILE A 183 9.35 -6.67 7.75
C ILE A 183 8.09 -6.87 8.61
N LEU A 184 6.91 -6.65 8.01
CA LEU A 184 5.64 -6.84 8.70
C LEU A 184 5.34 -8.33 8.84
N ALA A 185 4.75 -8.71 9.97
CA ALA A 185 4.19 -10.04 10.13
C ALA A 185 2.95 -10.19 9.23
N ASP A 186 2.80 -11.34 8.56
CA ASP A 186 1.66 -11.56 7.68
C ASP A 186 0.39 -11.84 8.49
N VAL A 187 -0.40 -10.77 8.66
CA VAL A 187 -1.63 -10.79 9.46
C VAL A 187 -2.73 -11.66 8.86
N GLY A 188 -2.75 -11.84 7.53
CA GLY A 188 -3.82 -12.57 6.84
C GLY A 188 -3.89 -14.05 7.25
N PRO A 189 -2.82 -14.84 7.01
CA PRO A 189 -2.73 -16.22 7.46
C PRO A 189 -2.85 -16.37 8.98
N TRP A 190 -2.19 -15.49 9.75
CA TRP A 190 -2.25 -15.55 11.20
C TRP A 190 -3.68 -15.37 11.74
N LEU A 191 -4.43 -14.42 11.21
CA LEU A 191 -5.81 -14.16 11.63
C LEU A 191 -6.72 -15.32 11.23
N LYS A 192 -6.53 -15.88 10.03
CA LYS A 192 -7.23 -17.09 9.57
C LYS A 192 -7.01 -18.26 10.54
N ASP A 193 -5.77 -18.53 10.92
CA ASP A 193 -5.42 -19.64 11.81
C ASP A 193 -5.98 -19.42 13.22
N THR A 194 -5.90 -18.18 13.71
CA THR A 194 -6.43 -17.77 15.01
C THR A 194 -7.95 -17.98 15.10
N ILE A 195 -8.70 -17.50 14.10
CA ILE A 195 -10.16 -17.67 14.05
C ILE A 195 -10.51 -19.16 13.93
N THR A 196 -9.80 -19.90 13.09
CA THR A 196 -10.02 -21.35 12.91
C THR A 196 -9.81 -22.12 14.22
N ALA A 197 -8.75 -21.82 14.96
CA ALA A 197 -8.46 -22.42 16.26
C ALA A 197 -9.55 -22.11 17.30
N ARG A 198 -10.05 -20.87 17.29
CA ARG A 198 -11.16 -20.45 18.16
C ARG A 198 -12.44 -21.26 17.89
N PHE A 199 -12.85 -21.37 16.62
CA PHE A 199 -14.07 -22.11 16.25
C PHE A 199 -13.94 -23.62 16.48
N LYS A 200 -12.73 -24.18 16.31
CA LYS A 200 -12.44 -25.58 16.65
C LYS A 200 -12.67 -25.87 18.13
N THR A 201 -12.22 -24.97 19.01
CA THR A 201 -12.44 -25.07 20.46
C THR A 201 -13.93 -25.01 20.83
N LEU A 202 -14.72 -24.25 20.06
CA LEU A 202 -16.16 -24.13 20.27
C LEU A 202 -16.98 -25.28 19.64
N GLY A 203 -16.36 -26.15 18.85
CA GLY A 203 -17.05 -27.23 18.13
C GLY A 203 -18.00 -26.73 17.04
N LEU A 204 -17.78 -25.53 16.51
CA LEU A 204 -18.64 -24.92 15.49
C LEU A 204 -18.02 -25.09 14.09
N PRO A 205 -18.84 -25.39 13.05
CA PRO A 205 -18.36 -25.44 11.68
C PRO A 205 -17.95 -24.04 11.20
N LEU A 206 -16.81 -23.95 10.52
CA LEU A 206 -16.32 -22.70 9.94
C LEU A 206 -15.56 -22.96 8.65
N THR A 207 -15.81 -22.14 7.63
CA THR A 207 -15.00 -22.08 6.41
C THR A 207 -14.44 -20.68 6.23
N ILE A 208 -13.14 -20.54 5.99
CA ILE A 208 -12.53 -19.22 5.70
C ILE A 208 -11.98 -19.22 4.27
N LYS A 209 -12.43 -18.26 3.47
CA LYS A 209 -11.91 -17.95 2.14
C LYS A 209 -11.00 -16.75 2.25
N TYR A 210 -9.70 -17.00 2.19
CA TYR A 210 -8.67 -15.97 2.29
C TYR A 210 -8.30 -15.46 0.90
N ILE A 211 -8.31 -14.13 0.72
CA ILE A 211 -7.93 -13.46 -0.52
C ILE A 211 -6.81 -12.46 -0.21
N ASP A 212 -5.71 -12.60 -0.93
CA ASP A 212 -4.61 -11.63 -0.96
C ASP A 212 -4.46 -11.08 -2.39
N PRO A 213 -5.11 -9.95 -2.72
CA PRO A 213 -5.05 -9.33 -4.03
C PRO A 213 -3.85 -8.38 -4.19
N THR A 214 -2.88 -8.36 -3.28
CA THR A 214 -1.78 -7.36 -3.24
C THR A 214 -1.14 -7.10 -4.61
N TYR A 215 -0.74 -8.16 -5.33
CA TYR A 215 -0.11 -8.01 -6.64
C TYR A 215 -1.09 -7.63 -7.74
N MET A 216 -2.35 -8.03 -7.62
CA MET A 216 -3.41 -7.66 -8.56
C MET A 216 -3.79 -6.18 -8.44
N ILE A 217 -3.64 -5.59 -7.25
CA ILE A 217 -3.95 -4.18 -7.01
C ILE A 217 -2.84 -3.29 -7.56
N ARG A 218 -1.57 -3.58 -7.26
CA ARG A 218 -0.46 -2.66 -7.57
C ARG A 218 0.12 -2.80 -8.98
N SER A 219 -0.28 -3.82 -9.73
CA SER A 219 0.30 -4.14 -11.05
C SER A 219 -0.65 -3.87 -12.22
N VAL A 220 -1.88 -3.44 -11.94
CA VAL A 220 -2.85 -3.12 -13.00
C VAL A 220 -2.53 -1.77 -13.64
N ALA A 221 -3.08 -1.56 -14.83
CA ALA A 221 -3.09 -0.25 -15.46
C ALA A 221 -3.92 0.74 -14.63
N ALA A 222 -3.47 2.00 -14.59
CA ALA A 222 -4.21 3.08 -13.97
C ALA A 222 -5.59 3.24 -14.60
N ASN A 223 -6.60 3.49 -13.78
CA ASN A 223 -7.92 3.86 -14.25
C ASN A 223 -7.92 5.28 -14.86
N SER A 224 -9.06 5.74 -15.35
CA SER A 224 -9.15 7.06 -16.01
C SER A 224 -8.77 8.23 -15.11
N TYR A 225 -9.07 8.15 -13.81
CA TYR A 225 -8.77 9.21 -12.86
C TYR A 225 -7.26 9.29 -12.62
N ASP A 226 -6.64 8.18 -12.20
CA ASP A 226 -5.20 8.13 -11.97
C ASP A 226 -4.39 8.38 -13.25
N SER A 227 -4.88 7.94 -14.41
CA SER A 227 -4.23 8.22 -15.71
C SER A 227 -4.18 9.72 -16.01
N THR A 228 -5.27 10.44 -15.75
CA THR A 228 -5.33 11.90 -15.90
C THR A 228 -4.44 12.57 -14.86
N TYR A 229 -4.49 12.10 -13.61
CA TYR A 229 -3.72 12.66 -12.50
C TYR A 229 -2.21 12.51 -12.72
N CYS A 230 -1.75 11.33 -13.15
CA CYS A 230 -0.36 11.08 -13.56
C CYS A 230 0.10 12.03 -14.66
N SER A 231 -0.76 12.31 -15.65
CA SER A 231 -0.44 13.23 -16.76
C SER A 231 -0.24 14.66 -16.25
N VAL A 232 -1.12 15.12 -15.36
CA VAL A 232 -1.00 16.46 -14.74
C VAL A 232 0.26 16.54 -13.89
N LEU A 233 0.50 15.57 -13.01
CA LEU A 233 1.70 15.53 -12.15
C LEU A 233 2.99 15.53 -12.98
N GLY A 234 3.07 14.72 -14.04
CA GLY A 234 4.23 14.67 -14.92
C GLY A 234 4.49 16.01 -15.62
N GLN A 235 3.45 16.65 -16.15
CA GLN A 235 3.57 17.97 -16.78
C GLN A 235 3.99 19.06 -15.78
N MET A 236 3.42 19.06 -14.58
CA MET A 236 3.77 20.02 -13.54
C MET A 236 5.20 19.83 -13.03
N ALA A 237 5.66 18.59 -12.87
CA ALA A 237 7.05 18.30 -12.51
C ALA A 237 8.02 18.86 -13.56
N VAL A 238 7.74 18.66 -14.85
CA VAL A 238 8.54 19.21 -15.94
C VAL A 238 8.53 20.74 -15.94
N HIS A 239 7.36 21.37 -15.77
CA HIS A 239 7.27 22.83 -15.68
C HIS A 239 8.07 23.38 -14.48
N GLY A 240 7.99 22.73 -13.32
CA GLY A 240 8.77 23.09 -12.14
C GLY A 240 10.28 23.02 -12.40
N ALA A 241 10.76 21.92 -12.98
CA ALA A 241 12.16 21.76 -13.35
C ALA A 241 12.62 22.83 -14.36
N MET A 242 11.81 23.11 -15.40
CA MET A 242 12.13 24.11 -16.42
C MET A 242 12.14 25.54 -15.88
N ALA A 243 11.37 25.82 -14.83
CA ALA A 243 11.40 27.10 -14.13
C ALA A 243 12.60 27.25 -13.16
N GLY A 244 13.46 26.22 -13.06
CA GLY A 244 14.65 26.22 -12.22
C GLY A 244 14.41 25.76 -10.78
N TYR A 245 13.23 25.23 -10.46
CA TYR A 245 12.99 24.62 -9.16
C TYR A 245 13.70 23.26 -9.05
N SER A 246 14.34 23.02 -7.91
CA SER A 246 15.05 21.78 -7.58
C SER A 246 14.87 21.47 -6.10
N GLY A 247 14.96 20.20 -5.71
CA GLY A 247 14.70 19.75 -4.34
C GLY A 247 13.21 19.81 -3.96
N ILE A 248 12.31 19.81 -4.95
CA ILE A 248 10.85 19.89 -4.76
C ILE A 248 10.18 18.53 -4.94
N THR A 249 8.96 18.39 -4.43
CA THR A 249 8.06 17.23 -4.58
C THR A 249 6.64 17.72 -4.75
#